data_AF-A0A383ASU5-F1
#
_entry.id   AF-A0A383ASU5-F1
#
_cell.length_a   1.000
_cell.length_b   1.000
_cell.length_c   1.000
_cell.angle_alpha   90.00
_cell.angle_beta   90.00
_cell.angle_gamma   90.00
#
_symmetry.space_group_name_H-M   'P 1'
#
loop_
_entity.id
_entity.type
_entity.pdbx_description
1 polymer ?
#
loop_
_entity_poly.entity_id
_entity_poly.type
_entity_poly.pdbx_seq_one_letter_code
_entity_poly.pdbx_strand_id
1 'polypeptide(L)'
;MRVPHVLVTLLVTASLSLIITTSAADGPDDIPLIGFDFENGQRYNESMLLSGFIEDEVKPTRVSWRMDPTVDSLWGDISSSLEVIESSDSRTSWAWSITFDDTDVEILSPCTCYVSIT
;
A
#
# COMPACT_ATOMS: atom_id res chain seq x y z
N MET A 1 -57.78 -8.12 -33.19
CA MET A 1 -56.62 -8.62 -32.41
C MET A 1 -55.40 -7.75 -32.73
N ARG A 2 -55.06 -6.75 -31.89
CA ARG A 2 -53.94 -5.80 -32.06
C ARG A 2 -52.84 -6.02 -31.00
N VAL A 3 -52.56 -7.28 -30.68
CA VAL A 3 -51.65 -7.68 -29.61
C VAL A 3 -50.15 -7.74 -30.01
N PRO A 4 -49.75 -8.02 -31.28
CA PRO A 4 -48.34 -8.31 -31.55
C PRO A 4 -47.45 -7.06 -31.47
N HIS A 5 -47.96 -5.88 -31.84
CA HIS A 5 -47.15 -4.65 -31.81
C HIS A 5 -46.84 -4.16 -30.40
N VAL A 6 -47.77 -4.33 -29.46
CA VAL A 6 -47.57 -3.94 -28.05
C VAL A 6 -46.53 -4.83 -27.38
N LEU A 7 -46.53 -6.12 -27.70
CA LEU A 7 -45.57 -7.08 -27.15
C LEU A 7 -44.16 -6.82 -27.67
N VAL A 8 -44.03 -6.46 -28.95
CA VAL A 8 -42.75 -6.11 -29.58
C VAL A 8 -42.20 -4.81 -29.02
N THR A 9 -43.02 -3.76 -28.84
CA THR A 9 -42.54 -2.52 -28.20
C THR A 9 -42.11 -2.75 -26.75
N LEU A 10 -42.83 -3.58 -25.98
CA LEU A 10 -42.46 -3.88 -24.60
C LEU A 10 -41.11 -4.61 -24.50
N LEU A 11 -40.86 -5.57 -25.39
CA LEU A 11 -39.57 -6.29 -25.46
C LEU A 11 -38.40 -5.37 -25.85
N VAL A 12 -38.63 -4.44 -26.78
CA VAL A 12 -37.60 -3.47 -27.20
C VAL A 12 -37.31 -2.46 -26.08
N THR A 13 -38.33 -2.01 -25.34
CA THR A 13 -38.10 -1.14 -24.18
C THR A 13 -37.42 -1.86 -23.02
N ALA A 14 -37.72 -3.14 -22.79
CA ALA A 14 -37.11 -3.94 -21.73
C ALA A 14 -35.64 -4.26 -21.98
N SER A 15 -35.26 -4.45 -23.26
CA SER A 15 -33.85 -4.65 -23.66
C SER A 15 -33.02 -3.37 -23.63
N LEU A 16 -33.65 -2.20 -23.75
CA LEU A 16 -32.97 -0.89 -23.61
C LEU A 16 -32.73 -0.48 -22.15
N SER A 17 -33.45 -1.07 -21.19
CA SER A 17 -33.31 -0.78 -19.74
C SER A 17 -32.19 -1.54 -19.04
N LEU A 18 -31.42 -2.37 -19.74
CA LEU A 18 -30.17 -2.95 -19.25
C LEU A 18 -29.00 -1.96 -19.39
N ILE A 19 -29.20 -0.74 -18.89
CA ILE A 19 -28.08 0.13 -18.55
C ILE A 19 -27.59 -0.41 -17.20
N ILE A 20 -26.65 -1.34 -17.28
CA ILE A 20 -25.89 -1.80 -16.11
C ILE A 20 -25.13 -0.57 -15.61
N THR A 21 -25.71 0.13 -14.64
CA THR A 21 -24.94 1.05 -13.82
C THR A 21 -24.00 0.18 -13.02
N THR A 22 -22.79 -0.05 -13.54
CA THR A 22 -21.67 -0.44 -12.69
C THR A 22 -21.49 0.74 -11.74
N SER A 23 -22.11 0.68 -10.56
CA SER A 23 -21.68 1.51 -9.45
C SER A 23 -20.25 1.05 -9.18
N ALA A 24 -19.28 1.74 -9.80
CA ALA A 24 -17.96 1.80 -9.21
C ALA A 24 -18.24 2.29 -7.78
N ALA A 25 -17.95 1.44 -6.80
CA ALA A 25 -18.02 1.84 -5.42
C ALA A 25 -16.91 2.89 -5.24
N ASP A 26 -17.24 4.14 -5.53
CA ASP A 26 -16.41 5.32 -5.29
C ASP A 26 -16.50 5.63 -3.79
N GLY A 27 -16.06 4.65 -2.99
CA GLY A 27 -15.77 4.85 -1.58
C GLY A 27 -14.47 5.63 -1.44
N PRO A 28 -14.25 6.34 -0.33
CA PRO A 28 -12.94 6.90 -0.06
C PRO A 28 -11.89 5.77 -0.10
N ASP A 29 -10.76 6.03 -0.76
CA ASP A 29 -9.59 5.16 -0.80
C ASP A 29 -9.21 4.77 0.64
N ASP A 30 -8.99 3.48 0.92
CA ASP A 30 -8.66 3.05 2.27
C ASP A 30 -7.30 3.65 2.67
N ILE A 31 -7.17 4.07 3.93
CA ILE A 31 -5.89 4.62 4.40
C ILE A 31 -4.81 3.54 4.28
N PRO A 32 -3.66 3.82 3.65
CA PRO A 32 -2.57 2.85 3.55
C PRO A 32 -2.13 2.36 4.93
N LEU A 33 -1.93 1.06 5.05
CA LEU A 33 -1.44 0.46 6.30
C LEU A 33 0.06 0.26 6.20
N ILE A 34 0.81 0.70 7.20
CA ILE A 34 2.26 0.51 7.28
C ILE A 34 2.54 -0.41 8.47
N GLY A 35 3.04 -1.60 8.18
CA GLY A 35 3.46 -2.59 9.16
C GLY A 35 4.97 -2.66 9.29
N PHE A 36 5.44 -3.02 10.48
CA PHE A 36 6.83 -3.28 10.80
C PHE A 36 6.97 -4.76 11.20
N ASP A 37 7.98 -5.44 10.67
CA ASP A 37 8.29 -6.82 11.06
C ASP A 37 8.75 -6.91 12.53
N PHE A 38 8.47 -8.05 13.17
CA PHE A 38 8.78 -8.27 14.58
C PHE A 38 10.29 -8.31 14.88
N GLU A 39 11.12 -8.67 13.89
CA GLU A 39 12.56 -8.84 14.05
C GLU A 39 13.36 -7.55 13.80
N ASN A 40 12.67 -6.41 13.70
CA ASN A 40 13.27 -5.11 13.44
C ASN A 40 14.22 -4.64 14.54
N GLY A 41 15.32 -4.02 14.10
CA GLY A 41 16.34 -3.46 15.00
C GLY A 41 17.29 -4.51 15.56
N GLN A 42 17.19 -5.78 15.12
CA GLN A 42 18.19 -6.78 15.40
C GLN A 42 19.45 -6.52 14.57
N ARG A 43 20.62 -6.54 15.24
CA ARG A 43 21.93 -6.43 14.59
C ARG A 43 22.40 -7.81 14.16
N TYR A 44 22.66 -7.97 12.86
CA TYR A 44 23.26 -9.16 12.29
C TYR A 44 24.54 -8.77 11.55
N ASN A 45 25.67 -9.31 12.01
CA ASN A 45 26.96 -9.17 11.33
C ASN A 45 27.31 -7.70 10.98
N GLU A 46 27.27 -6.82 11.98
CA GLU A 46 27.59 -5.38 11.88
C GLU A 46 26.60 -4.55 11.02
N SER A 47 25.48 -5.15 10.61
CA SER A 47 24.38 -4.45 9.94
C SER A 47 23.10 -4.48 10.78
N MET A 48 22.26 -3.46 10.62
CA MET A 48 20.90 -3.43 11.16
C MET A 48 19.90 -3.41 10.02
N LEU A 49 18.88 -4.26 10.12
CA LEU A 49 17.78 -4.32 9.17
C LEU A 49 16.49 -3.81 9.84
N LEU A 50 15.80 -2.92 9.14
CA LEU A 50 14.39 -2.62 9.38
C LEU A 50 13.61 -3.03 8.14
N SER A 51 12.54 -3.79 8.32
CA SER A 51 11.66 -4.25 7.25
C SER A 51 10.22 -4.28 7.70
N GLY A 52 9.32 -4.44 6.73
CA GLY A 52 7.91 -4.58 6.99
C GLY A 52 7.13 -4.57 5.69
N PHE A 53 5.88 -4.15 5.78
CA PHE A 53 4.98 -4.11 4.64
C PHE A 53 4.17 -2.82 4.58
N ILE A 54 3.69 -2.50 3.38
CA ILE A 54 2.65 -1.49 3.14
C ILE A 54 1.49 -2.20 2.47
N GLU A 55 0.26 -1.94 2.92
CA GLU A 55 -0.96 -2.43 2.26
C GLU A 55 -1.76 -1.25 1.73
N ASP A 56 -2.15 -1.37 0.47
CA ASP A 56 -2.81 -0.34 -0.32
C ASP A 56 -3.44 -0.97 -1.57
N GLU A 57 -4.35 -0.25 -2.21
CA GLU A 57 -5.06 -0.67 -3.42
C GLU A 57 -4.15 -0.50 -4.64
N VAL A 58 -3.24 0.46 -4.58
CA VAL A 58 -2.30 0.83 -5.64
C VAL A 58 -0.89 0.96 -5.06
N LYS A 59 0.14 0.61 -5.85
CA LYS A 59 1.53 0.75 -5.41
C LYS A 59 1.81 2.21 -5.00
N PRO A 60 2.28 2.45 -3.75
CA PRO A 60 2.66 3.78 -3.30
C PRO A 60 3.73 4.40 -4.20
N THR A 61 3.53 5.66 -4.58
CA THR A 61 4.46 6.35 -5.49
C THR A 61 5.61 7.04 -4.78
N ARG A 62 5.41 7.41 -3.51
CA ARG A 62 6.40 8.09 -2.67
C ARG A 62 6.35 7.52 -1.26
N VAL A 63 7.39 6.79 -0.91
CA VAL A 63 7.60 6.23 0.41
C VAL A 63 8.97 6.66 0.89
N SER A 64 8.98 7.37 2.01
CA SER A 64 10.19 7.84 2.65
C SER A 64 10.29 7.32 4.06
N TRP A 65 11.52 7.18 4.54
CA TRP A 65 11.79 6.89 5.95
C TRP A 65 12.64 7.98 6.55
N ARG A 66 12.51 8.13 7.87
CA ARG A 66 13.31 9.02 8.68
C ARG A 66 13.61 8.35 10.01
N MET A 67 14.86 8.45 10.43
CA MET A 67 15.30 8.01 11.74
C MET A 67 15.80 9.22 12.51
N ASP A 68 15.28 9.38 13.73
CA ASP A 68 15.61 10.49 14.62
C ASP A 68 16.39 9.95 15.83
N PRO A 69 17.73 9.82 15.75
CA PRO A 69 18.58 9.64 16.91
C PRO A 69 18.79 10.98 17.64
N THR A 70 19.52 10.94 18.76
CA THR A 70 19.79 12.14 19.58
C THR A 70 20.72 13.17 18.93
N VAL A 71 21.46 12.76 17.89
CA VAL A 71 22.53 13.58 17.29
C VAL A 71 22.11 14.17 15.95
N ASP A 72 21.95 13.33 14.91
CA ASP A 72 21.63 13.75 13.55
C ASP A 72 20.61 12.81 12.88
N SER A 73 19.55 13.37 12.30
CA SER A 73 18.52 12.58 11.61
C SER A 73 19.04 11.95 10.32
N LEU A 74 18.76 10.66 10.15
CA LEU A 74 18.95 9.96 8.88
C LEU A 74 17.61 9.87 8.14
N TRP A 75 17.65 9.81 6.82
CA TRP A 75 16.45 9.71 6.00
C TRP A 75 16.77 9.09 4.64
N GLY A 76 15.74 8.59 3.97
CA GLY A 76 15.88 8.03 2.64
C GLY A 76 14.55 7.80 1.94
N ASP A 77 14.64 7.41 0.68
CA ASP A 77 13.51 7.05 -0.19
C ASP A 77 13.58 5.55 -0.48
N ILE A 78 12.44 4.87 -0.31
CA ILE A 78 12.28 3.42 -0.55
C ILE A 78 11.18 3.11 -1.57
N SER A 79 10.68 4.13 -2.28
CA SER A 79 9.57 3.99 -3.25
C SER A 79 9.91 3.01 -4.36
N SER A 80 11.14 3.05 -4.86
CA SER A 80 11.60 2.18 -5.95
C SER A 80 11.92 0.75 -5.51
N SER A 81 12.19 0.53 -4.22
CA SER A 81 12.58 -0.78 -3.66
C SER A 81 11.39 -1.60 -3.14
N LEU A 82 10.16 -1.11 -3.28
CA LEU A 82 8.96 -1.85 -2.88
C LEU A 82 8.74 -3.10 -3.76
N GLU A 83 8.71 -4.26 -3.12
CA GLU A 83 8.48 -5.56 -3.74
C GLU A 83 7.10 -6.10 -3.42
N VAL A 84 6.37 -6.63 -4.40
CA VAL A 84 5.03 -7.20 -4.17
C VAL A 84 5.16 -8.49 -3.37
N ILE A 85 4.34 -8.64 -2.33
CA ILE A 85 4.22 -9.88 -1.56
C ILE A 85 2.79 -10.42 -1.62
N GLU A 86 2.67 -11.73 -1.46
CA GLU A 86 1.36 -12.41 -1.44
C GLU A 86 0.53 -11.86 -0.25
N SER A 87 -0.65 -11.33 -0.57
CA SER A 87 -1.63 -10.85 0.39
C SER A 87 -2.82 -11.81 0.46
N SER A 88 -3.31 -12.07 1.68
CA SER A 88 -4.54 -12.84 1.89
C SER A 88 -5.82 -12.00 1.80
N ASP A 89 -5.68 -10.68 1.69
CA ASP A 89 -6.78 -9.71 1.76
C ASP A 89 -7.06 -9.04 0.40
N SER A 90 -8.07 -8.16 0.37
CA SER A 90 -8.45 -7.41 -0.84
C SER A 90 -7.41 -6.37 -1.29
N ARG A 91 -6.42 -6.05 -0.45
CA ARG A 91 -5.38 -5.06 -0.72
C ARG A 91 -4.09 -5.75 -1.14
N THR A 92 -3.34 -5.13 -2.04
CA THR A 92 -2.01 -5.62 -2.39
C THR A 92 -1.05 -5.23 -1.28
N SER A 93 -0.10 -6.09 -0.95
CA SER A 93 0.92 -5.80 0.05
C SER A 93 2.28 -5.67 -0.64
N TRP A 94 3.06 -4.68 -0.21
CA TRP A 94 4.43 -4.47 -0.68
C TRP A 94 5.41 -4.52 0.48
N ALA A 95 6.42 -5.37 0.39
CA ALA A 95 7.53 -5.40 1.30
C ALA A 95 8.44 -4.19 1.12
N TRP A 96 8.94 -3.67 2.24
CA TRP A 96 9.98 -2.65 2.28
C TRP A 96 11.11 -3.09 3.21
N SER A 97 12.32 -2.58 2.95
CA SER A 97 13.49 -2.82 3.79
C SER A 97 14.45 -1.63 3.76
N ILE A 98 15.12 -1.42 4.88
CA ILE A 98 16.13 -0.39 5.11
C ILE A 98 17.30 -1.06 5.84
N THR A 99 18.48 -1.03 5.22
CA THR A 99 19.70 -1.59 5.79
C THR A 99 20.62 -0.46 6.22
N PHE A 100 21.15 -0.57 7.44
CA PHE A 100 22.14 0.33 8.00
C PHE A 100 23.45 -0.41 8.22
N ASP A 101 24.56 0.22 7.82
CA ASP A 101 25.91 -0.29 8.03
C ASP A 101 26.44 0.12 9.42
N ASP A 102 27.53 -0.50 9.87
CA ASP A 102 28.07 -0.36 11.23
C ASP A 102 28.33 1.10 11.65
N THR A 103 28.76 1.94 10.70
CA THR A 103 29.03 3.36 10.94
C THR A 103 27.78 4.16 11.30
N ASP A 104 26.63 3.79 10.75
CA ASP A 104 25.37 4.46 11.06
C ASP A 104 24.83 3.95 12.38
N VAL A 105 24.96 2.63 12.60
CA VAL A 105 24.39 1.87 13.71
C VAL A 105 24.91 2.30 15.09
N GLU A 106 26.14 2.79 15.22
CA GLU A 106 26.64 3.39 16.48
C GLU A 106 25.87 4.67 16.87
N ILE A 107 25.33 5.40 15.90
CA ILE A 107 24.64 6.69 16.09
C ILE A 107 23.15 6.46 16.43
N LEU A 108 22.60 5.27 16.15
CA LEU A 108 21.16 4.98 16.22
C LEU A 108 20.61 4.64 17.61
N SER A 109 21.39 4.73 18.68
CA SER A 109 20.93 4.27 20.01
C SER A 109 20.88 5.39 21.04
N PRO A 110 19.68 5.78 21.55
CA PRO A 110 18.33 5.39 21.11
C PRO A 110 17.85 6.22 19.89
N CYS A 111 17.05 5.62 19.02
CA CYS A 111 16.40 6.29 17.89
C CYS A 111 14.94 5.87 17.72
N THR A 112 14.17 6.67 16.98
CA THR A 112 12.84 6.30 16.48
C THR A 112 12.85 6.32 14.95
N CYS A 113 12.29 5.29 14.34
CA CYS A 113 12.12 5.20 12.88
C CYS A 113 10.66 5.51 12.51
N TYR A 114 10.50 6.36 11.49
CA TYR A 114 9.23 6.72 10.90
C TYR A 114 9.26 6.34 9.42
N VAL A 115 8.18 5.72 8.94
CA VAL A 115 7.93 5.47 7.53
C VAL A 115 6.66 6.24 7.15
N SER A 116 6.71 6.94 6.03
CA SER A 116 5.61 7.79 5.56
C SER A 116 5.37 7.62 4.07
N ILE A 117 4.11 7.80 3.68
CA ILE A 117 3.63 7.80 2.30
C ILE A 117 3.07 9.21 2.03
N THR A 118 3.39 9.80 0.86
CA THR A 118 3.00 11.19 0.52
C THR A 118 2.49 11.36 -0.89
#